data_AF-A0A2G6WUM0-F1
#
_entry.id   AF-A0A2G6WUM0-F1
#
_cell.length_a   1.000
_cell.length_b   1.000
_cell.length_c   1.000
_cell.angle_alpha   90.00
_cell.angle_beta   90.00
_cell.angle_gamma   90.00
#
_symmetry.space_group_name_H-M   'P 1'
#
loop_
_entity.id
_entity.type
_entity.pdbx_description
1 polymer ?
#
loop_
_entity_poly.entity_id
_entity_poly.type
_entity_poly.pdbx_seq_one_letter_code
_entity_poly.pdbx_strand_id
1 'polypeptide(L)'
;MKVRLEPSGLEFEAEAGVTLLQAAEAAGIELPSSCRNGTCRTCICQRLSGESRHLIEWPGLSFDEKIDGWILPCVAEALSDLTLDTPQARALFD
;
A
#
# COMPACT_ATOMS: atom_id res chain seq x y z
N MET A 1 -4.65 -4.28 11.58
CA MET A 1 -3.31 -3.66 11.65
C MET A 1 -3.49 -2.26 11.16
N LYS A 2 -2.93 -1.29 11.88
CA LYS A 2 -3.16 0.11 11.57
C LYS A 2 -2.20 0.58 10.49
N VAL A 3 -2.74 1.16 9.41
CA VAL A 3 -1.95 1.74 8.32
C VAL A 3 -2.17 3.25 8.30
N ARG A 4 -1.07 4.00 8.27
CA ARG A 4 -1.06 5.48 8.18
C ARG A 4 -0.44 5.92 6.87
N LEU A 5 -1.05 6.93 6.24
CA LEU A 5 -0.64 7.48 4.95
C LEU A 5 -0.08 8.89 5.12
N GLU A 6 1.20 9.08 4.82
CA GLU A 6 1.86 10.38 4.83
C GLU A 6 1.81 11.03 3.44
N PRO A 7 1.73 12.38 3.35
CA PRO A 7 1.62 13.35 4.44
C PRO A 7 0.17 13.63 4.87
N SER A 8 -0.82 12.95 4.26
CA SER A 8 -2.24 13.22 4.48
C SER A 8 -2.71 13.00 5.93
N GLY A 9 -2.00 12.11 6.67
CA GLY A 9 -2.41 11.64 7.99
C GLY A 9 -3.61 10.70 7.98
N LEU A 10 -4.12 10.30 6.81
CA LEU A 10 -5.22 9.34 6.68
C LEU A 10 -4.81 7.98 7.26
N GLU A 11 -5.77 7.28 7.86
CA GLU A 11 -5.53 5.98 8.50
C GLU A 11 -6.65 4.98 8.15
N PHE A 12 -6.28 3.71 8.05
CA PHE A 12 -7.23 2.61 7.87
C PHE A 12 -6.75 1.32 8.56
N GLU A 13 -7.68 0.40 8.77
CA GLU A 13 -7.37 -0.95 9.26
C GLU A 13 -7.14 -1.91 8.09
N ALA A 14 -6.06 -2.68 8.18
CA ALA A 14 -5.74 -3.77 7.26
C ALA A 14 -5.88 -5.12 7.99
N GLU A 15 -6.63 -6.02 7.39
CA GLU A 15 -6.75 -7.42 7.82
C GLU A 15 -5.71 -8.30 7.10
N ALA A 16 -5.31 -9.39 7.75
CA ALA A 16 -4.42 -10.36 7.13
C ALA A 16 -5.11 -11.02 5.92
N GLY A 17 -4.37 -11.22 4.83
CA GLY A 17 -4.86 -11.74 3.56
C GLY A 17 -5.56 -10.71 2.67
N VAL A 18 -5.78 -9.48 3.14
CA VAL A 18 -6.38 -8.38 2.37
C VAL A 18 -5.28 -7.44 1.88
N THR A 19 -5.34 -7.05 0.60
CA THR A 19 -4.36 -6.10 0.07
C THR A 19 -4.55 -4.72 0.69
N LEU A 20 -3.45 -3.97 0.83
CA LEU A 20 -3.46 -2.59 1.31
C LEU A 20 -4.36 -1.69 0.46
N LEU A 21 -4.43 -1.92 -0.86
CA LEU A 21 -5.36 -1.20 -1.74
C LEU A 21 -6.82 -1.49 -1.38
N GLN A 22 -7.19 -2.77 -1.23
CA GLN A 22 -8.58 -3.15 -0.88
C GLN A 22 -8.98 -2.62 0.49
N ALA A 23 -8.06 -2.67 1.47
CA ALA A 23 -8.30 -2.16 2.81
C ALA A 23 -8.51 -0.63 2.81
N ALA A 24 -7.71 0.13 2.05
CA ALA A 24 -7.88 1.57 1.88
C ALA A 24 -9.24 1.89 1.22
N GLU A 25 -9.61 1.18 0.15
CA GLU A 25 -10.88 1.38 -0.55
C GLU A 25 -12.09 1.11 0.35
N ALA A 26 -12.04 0.05 1.17
CA ALA A 26 -13.08 -0.25 2.14
C ALA A 26 -13.23 0.84 3.21
N ALA A 27 -12.14 1.56 3.52
CA ALA A 27 -12.15 2.71 4.42
C ALA A 27 -12.53 4.04 3.74
N GLY A 28 -12.87 4.03 2.44
CA GLY A 28 -13.19 5.25 1.69
C GLY A 28 -11.96 6.10 1.35
N ILE A 29 -10.78 5.49 1.27
CA ILE A 29 -9.52 6.14 0.90
C ILE A 29 -9.10 5.64 -0.48
N GLU A 30 -8.88 6.56 -1.41
CA GLU A 30 -8.35 6.25 -2.73
C GLU A 30 -6.82 6.31 -2.72
N LEU A 31 -6.19 5.22 -3.13
CA LEU A 31 -4.78 5.18 -3.51
C LEU A 31 -4.66 5.16 -5.04
N PRO A 32 -3.61 5.76 -5.64
CA PRO A 32 -3.33 5.62 -7.06
C PRO A 32 -3.32 4.15 -7.47
N SER A 33 -4.12 3.77 -8.47
CA SER A 33 -4.17 2.37 -8.92
C SER A 33 -4.64 2.26 -10.38
N SER A 34 -4.27 1.15 -11.03
CA SER A 34 -4.68 0.84 -12.41
C SER A 34 -4.82 -0.67 -12.63
N CYS A 35 -3.73 -1.40 -12.88
CA CYS A 35 -3.81 -2.83 -13.26
C CYS A 35 -4.24 -3.80 -12.15
N ARG A 36 -4.03 -3.43 -10.87
CA ARG A 36 -4.32 -4.25 -9.68
C ARG A 36 -3.74 -5.68 -9.69
N ASN A 37 -2.67 -5.91 -10.44
CA ASN A 37 -2.03 -7.22 -10.55
C ASN A 37 -0.50 -7.16 -10.36
N GLY A 38 0.01 -6.03 -9.86
CA GLY A 38 1.43 -5.87 -9.52
C GLY A 38 2.36 -5.53 -10.69
N THR A 39 1.85 -5.15 -11.87
CA THR A 39 2.70 -4.91 -13.06
C THR A 39 2.87 -3.44 -13.47
N CYS A 40 1.80 -2.64 -13.45
CA CYS A 40 1.82 -1.28 -14.02
C CYS A 40 2.54 -0.21 -13.18
N ARG A 41 2.82 -0.51 -11.90
CA ARG A 41 3.44 0.40 -10.93
C ARG A 41 2.68 1.70 -10.60
N THR A 42 1.46 1.91 -11.09
CA THR A 42 0.65 3.09 -10.74
C THR A 42 0.47 3.26 -9.23
N CYS A 43 0.37 2.17 -8.47
CA CYS A 43 0.19 2.20 -7.02
C CYS A 43 1.50 2.24 -6.23
N ILE A 44 2.67 2.30 -6.87
CA ILE A 44 3.94 2.19 -6.17
C ILE A 44 4.08 3.27 -5.09
N CYS A 45 4.52 2.87 -3.90
CA CYS A 45 4.75 3.76 -2.78
C CYS A 45 5.87 3.21 -1.89
N GLN A 46 6.41 4.05 -1.00
CA GLN A 46 7.46 3.64 -0.08
C GLN A 46 6.89 3.36 1.31
N ARG A 47 7.35 2.27 1.93
CA ARG A 47 7.12 1.95 3.33
C ARG A 47 8.11 2.72 4.19
N LEU A 48 7.60 3.62 5.03
CA LEU A 48 8.40 4.41 5.98
C LEU A 48 8.64 3.65 7.29
N SER A 49 7.71 2.78 7.69
CA SER A 49 7.83 1.97 8.90
C SER A 49 6.99 0.68 8.83
N GLY A 50 7.29 -0.28 9.71
CA GLY A 50 6.57 -1.56 9.82
C GLY A 50 6.98 -2.60 8.78
N GLU A 51 6.19 -3.66 8.61
CA GLU A 51 6.48 -4.80 7.73
C GLU A 51 5.29 -5.11 6.81
N SER A 52 5.59 -5.47 5.56
CA SER A 52 4.61 -5.85 4.54
C SER A 52 5.16 -6.97 3.67
N ARG A 53 4.30 -7.81 3.09
CA ARG A 53 4.70 -8.76 2.05
C ARG A 53 3.82 -8.67 0.82
N HIS A 54 4.39 -8.99 -0.34
CA HIS A 54 3.62 -9.17 -1.56
C HIS A 54 2.96 -10.55 -1.58
N LEU A 55 1.69 -10.59 -1.98
CA LEU A 55 0.88 -11.80 -2.14
C LEU A 55 1.15 -12.54 -3.47
N ILE A 56 2.00 -11.97 -4.32
CA ILE A 56 2.44 -12.55 -5.59
C ILE A 56 3.96 -12.73 -5.56
N GLU A 57 4.44 -13.72 -6.32
CA GLU A 57 5.87 -14.08 -6.36
C GLU A 57 6.71 -13.00 -7.06
N TRP A 58 6.18 -12.43 -8.15
CA TRP A 58 6.91 -11.51 -9.05
C TRP A 58 6.21 -10.15 -9.18
N PRO A 59 6.18 -9.32 -8.12
CA PRO A 59 5.76 -7.93 -8.27
C PRO A 59 6.75 -7.18 -9.17
N GLY A 60 6.26 -6.20 -9.93
CA GLY A 60 7.04 -5.34 -10.81
C GLY A 60 7.96 -4.35 -10.07
N LEU A 61 8.76 -4.87 -9.15
CA LEU A 61 9.77 -4.20 -8.34
C LEU A 61 11.11 -4.93 -8.49
N SER A 62 12.19 -4.17 -8.58
CA SER A 62 13.55 -4.72 -8.50
C SER A 62 13.86 -5.21 -7.08
N PHE A 63 14.97 -5.94 -6.93
CA PHE A 63 15.45 -6.36 -5.62
C PHE A 63 15.84 -5.14 -4.74
N ASP A 64 16.55 -4.17 -5.32
CA ASP A 64 16.97 -2.95 -4.62
C ASP A 64 15.77 -2.11 -4.19
N GLU A 65 14.74 -2.01 -5.05
CA GLU A 65 13.50 -1.31 -4.69
C GLU A 65 12.82 -1.94 -3.47
N LYS A 66 12.79 -3.28 -3.39
CA LYS A 66 12.24 -3.98 -2.22
C LYS A 66 13.06 -3.70 -0.95
N ILE A 67 14.39 -3.66 -1.06
CA ILE A 67 15.30 -3.31 0.06
C ILE A 67 15.04 -1.87 0.53
N ASP A 68 14.89 -0.95 -0.41
CA ASP A 68 14.61 0.47 -0.14
C ASP A 68 13.18 0.72 0.36
N GLY A 69 12.39 -0.34 0.58
CA GLY A 69 11.06 -0.26 1.15
C GLY A 69 9.95 0.08 0.15
N TRP A 70 10.22 0.04 -1.16
CA TRP A 70 9.16 0.21 -2.16
C TRP A 70 8.23 -1.00 -2.20
N ILE A 71 6.94 -0.73 -2.28
CA ILE A 71 5.89 -1.74 -2.31
C ILE A 71 4.86 -1.45 -3.41
N LEU A 72 4.02 -2.46 -3.69
CA LEU A 72 2.86 -2.33 -4.57
C LEU A 72 1.62 -2.67 -3.73
N PRO A 73 0.95 -1.69 -3.11
CA PRO A 73 -0.21 -1.88 -2.23
C PRO A 73 -1.34 -2.70 -2.84
N CYS A 74 -1.47 -2.69 -4.18
CA CYS A 74 -2.48 -3.48 -4.88
C CYS A 74 -2.30 -5.00 -4.79
N VAL A 75 -1.11 -5.46 -4.38
CA VAL A 75 -0.76 -6.88 -4.23
C VAL A 75 0.09 -7.12 -2.98
N ALA A 76 0.06 -6.20 -2.02
CA ALA A 76 0.79 -6.30 -0.76
C ALA A 76 -0.17 -6.25 0.42
N GLU A 77 0.13 -7.01 1.47
CA GLU A 77 -0.59 -6.99 2.75
C GLU A 77 0.33 -6.48 3.88
N ALA A 78 -0.29 -5.98 4.94
CA ALA A 78 0.40 -5.62 6.16
C ALA A 78 0.76 -6.86 6.99
N LEU A 79 1.93 -6.82 7.65
CA LEU A 79 2.34 -7.81 8.65
C LEU A 79 2.51 -7.19 10.05
N SER A 80 2.51 -5.86 10.14
CA SER A 80 2.48 -5.07 11.36
C SER A 80 1.71 -3.77 11.09
N ASP A 81 1.64 -2.88 12.08
CA ASP A 81 1.28 -1.49 11.80
C ASP A 81 2.27 -0.88 10.81
N LEU A 82 1.78 -0.07 9.87
CA LEU A 82 2.53 0.44 8.72
C LEU A 82 2.41 1.96 8.60
N THR A 83 3.47 2.60 8.13
CA THR A 83 3.41 3.95 7.59
C THR A 83 3.86 3.94 6.13
N LEU A 84 3.05 4.48 5.24
CA LEU A 84 3.33 4.55 3.80
C LEU A 84 3.43 6.02 3.35
N ASP A 85 4.41 6.31 2.49
CA ASP A 85 4.52 7.58 1.78
C ASP A 85 3.67 7.53 0.51
N THR A 86 2.48 8.14 0.58
CA THR A 86 1.49 8.17 -0.51
C THR A 86 0.88 9.57 -0.61
N PRO A 87 1.60 10.55 -1.18
CA PRO A 87 1.15 11.95 -1.23
C PRO A 87 -0.09 12.19 -2.10
N GLN A 88 -0.43 11.21 -2.92
CA GLN A 88 -1.59 11.23 -3.82
C GLN A 88 -2.82 10.54 -3.21
N ALA A 89 -2.73 10.02 -1.98
CA ALA A 89 -3.87 9.44 -1.30
C ALA A 89 -4.90 10.52 -0.96
N ARG A 90 -6.19 10.20 -1.12
CA ARG A 90 -7.30 11.12 -0.80
C ARG A 90 -8.47 10.38 -0.17
N ALA A 91 -9.17 11.03 0.76
CA ALA A 91 -10.45 10.56 1.23
C ALA A 91 -11.52 10.80 0.15
N LEU A 92 -12.47 9.87 0.02
CA LEU A 92 -13.54 9.94 -0.98
C LEU A 92 -14.82 10.61 -0.44
N PHE A 93 -14.91 10.86 0.86
CA PHE A 93 -16.11 11.36 1.55
C PHE A 93 -15.90 12.71 2.25
N ASP A 94 -14.95 13.52 1.78
CA ASP A 94 -14.75 14.91 2.24
C ASP A 94 -15.84 15.86 1.71
#